data_AF-A0A2H0X7R5-F1
#
_entry.id   AF-A0A2H0X7R5-F1
#
_cell.length_a   1.000
_cell.length_b   1.000
_cell.length_c   1.000
_cell.angle_alpha   90.00
_cell.angle_beta   90.00
_cell.angle_gamma   90.00
#
_symmetry.space_group_name_H-M   'P 1'
#
loop_
_entity.id
_entity.type
_entity.pdbx_description
1 polymer ?
#
loop_
_entity_poly.entity_id
_entity_poly.type
_entity_poly.pdbx_seq_one_letter_code
_entity_poly.pdbx_strand_id
1 'polypeptide(L)'
;MFARYFFCGSVALTLIFLLSGGFVFWKILKIKGYKQSNIFDSFLALIFFGLILGKLFYVAFAWSKCCGSSLAGCLVSRDFSLIGLTLGVLVTAYFLAKIWRWDIFVLFDALSLSFVLFAFLFSGTALAFGGRQDLWLGVFDLSLYAVLLVVGLIIRSLNRIPSGFFYLLAVLLYFGWQLARGLITAGQSFRLAFLTPDQWWCCLMLGYVTLNLLRLFMPKSKNAVSENFLQKIEKDLSKEEKDLSSQIQKLSENDPYLATDRADDNAEPTDDVMEDLGHDDTTISLSILQRTLRRIRTALKRIKRGRYGKCERCGQPITQSRLTAIPTTKICSGCAEKEQNEQAVESDSIDPKNLREIRRVS
;
A
#
# COMPACT_ATOMS: atom_id res chain seq x y z
N MET A 1 -44.87 17.84 -3.31
CA MET A 1 -44.24 17.70 -1.97
C MET A 1 -43.31 16.49 -1.88
N PHE A 2 -43.70 15.30 -2.37
CA PHE A 2 -42.87 14.07 -2.35
C PHE A 2 -41.48 14.21 -3.01
N ALA A 3 -41.35 14.92 -4.13
CA ALA A 3 -40.07 15.10 -4.83
C ALA A 3 -39.01 15.91 -4.04
N ARG A 4 -39.43 16.88 -3.20
CA ARG A 4 -38.51 17.66 -2.35
C ARG A 4 -38.02 16.86 -1.14
N TYR A 5 -38.86 15.99 -0.58
CA TYR A 5 -38.46 15.04 0.48
C TYR A 5 -37.50 13.96 -0.07
N PHE A 6 -37.73 13.48 -1.30
CA PHE A 6 -36.83 12.56 -2.00
C PHE A 6 -35.44 13.15 -2.20
N PHE A 7 -35.35 14.44 -2.56
CA PHE A 7 -34.08 15.12 -2.78
C PHE A 7 -33.31 15.35 -1.48
N CYS A 8 -34.01 15.75 -0.40
CA CYS A 8 -33.38 15.98 0.91
C CYS A 8 -32.91 14.67 1.58
N GLY A 9 -33.72 13.61 1.49
CA GLY A 9 -33.36 12.27 1.98
C GLY A 9 -32.19 11.65 1.21
N SER A 10 -32.14 11.84 -0.11
CA SER A 10 -31.04 11.34 -0.95
C SER A 10 -29.70 11.98 -0.57
N VAL A 11 -29.66 13.28 -0.28
CA VAL A 11 -28.42 13.99 0.10
C VAL A 11 -27.93 13.53 1.46
N ALA A 12 -28.82 13.43 2.46
CA ALA A 12 -28.49 12.94 3.79
C ALA A 12 -27.93 11.51 3.76
N LEU A 13 -28.55 10.63 2.96
CA LEU A 13 -28.07 9.26 2.75
C LEU A 13 -26.68 9.23 2.09
N THR A 14 -26.45 10.03 1.03
CA THR A 14 -25.12 10.10 0.40
C THR A 14 -24.02 10.60 1.34
N LEU A 15 -24.33 11.54 2.25
CA LEU A 15 -23.39 12.01 3.26
C LEU A 15 -23.06 10.92 4.29
N ILE A 16 -24.07 10.21 4.79
CA ILE A 16 -23.87 9.07 5.69
C ILE A 16 -23.02 7.98 5.02
N PHE A 17 -23.18 7.77 3.71
CA PHE A 17 -22.38 6.81 2.95
C PHE A 17 -20.93 7.25 2.75
N LEU A 18 -20.68 8.53 2.45
CA LEU A 18 -19.32 9.06 2.35
C LEU A 18 -18.59 9.01 3.70
N LEU A 19 -19.29 9.32 4.80
CA LEU A 19 -18.73 9.28 6.14
C LEU A 19 -18.41 7.85 6.60
N SER A 20 -19.31 6.88 6.35
CA SER A 20 -19.07 5.47 6.68
C SER A 20 -17.97 4.85 5.83
N GLY A 21 -17.96 5.10 4.52
CA GLY A 21 -16.90 4.69 3.61
C GLY A 21 -15.54 5.31 3.96
N GLY A 22 -15.52 6.59 4.33
CA GLY A 22 -14.34 7.31 4.79
C GLY A 22 -13.78 6.79 6.12
N PHE A 23 -14.67 6.46 7.06
CA PHE A 23 -14.27 5.88 8.35
C PHE A 23 -13.61 4.50 8.17
N VAL A 24 -14.14 3.66 7.28
CA VAL A 24 -13.56 2.36 6.95
C VAL A 24 -12.20 2.51 6.27
N PHE A 25 -12.10 3.42 5.30
CA PHE A 25 -10.83 3.76 4.64
C PHE A 25 -9.77 4.22 5.64
N TRP A 26 -10.14 5.15 6.55
CA TRP A 26 -9.27 5.65 7.61
C TRP A 26 -8.81 4.53 8.56
N LYS A 27 -9.74 3.72 9.06
CA LYS A 27 -9.46 2.63 10.00
C LYS A 27 -8.52 1.59 9.40
N ILE A 28 -8.71 1.23 8.12
CA ILE A 28 -7.87 0.27 7.41
C ILE A 28 -6.44 0.79 7.26
N LEU A 29 -6.27 2.04 6.84
CA LEU A 29 -4.94 2.64 6.68
C LEU A 29 -4.25 2.87 8.02
N LYS A 30 -5.01 3.22 9.08
CA LYS A 30 -4.46 3.34 10.43
C LYS A 30 -3.90 2.02 10.96
N ILE A 31 -4.63 0.91 10.79
CA ILE A 31 -4.19 -0.44 11.19
C ILE A 31 -2.89 -0.85 10.46
N LYS A 32 -2.72 -0.40 9.20
CA LYS A 32 -1.52 -0.68 8.40
C LYS A 32 -0.33 0.27 8.67
N GLY A 33 -0.46 1.19 9.63
CA GLY A 33 0.63 2.06 10.10
C GLY A 33 0.92 3.29 9.24
N TYR A 34 -0.03 3.74 8.42
CA TYR A 34 0.13 4.97 7.64
C TYR A 34 -0.03 6.23 8.51
N LYS A 35 0.69 7.30 8.15
CA LYS A 35 0.63 8.60 8.85
C LYS A 35 -0.78 9.19 8.78
N GLN A 36 -1.31 9.63 9.92
CA GLN A 36 -2.68 10.14 10.04
C GLN A 36 -2.96 11.38 9.18
N SER A 37 -2.00 12.30 9.04
CA SER A 37 -2.10 13.48 8.17
C SER A 37 -2.40 13.07 6.73
N ASN A 38 -1.57 12.17 6.19
CA ASN A 38 -1.64 11.76 4.79
C ASN A 38 -2.93 11.00 4.47
N ILE A 39 -3.50 10.28 5.46
CA ILE A 39 -4.76 9.54 5.29
C ILE A 39 -5.91 10.53 5.07
N PHE A 40 -5.98 11.58 5.89
CA PHE A 40 -7.04 12.59 5.79
C PHE A 40 -6.93 13.38 4.49
N ASP A 41 -5.72 13.83 4.13
CA ASP A 41 -5.45 14.54 2.88
C ASP A 41 -5.82 13.67 1.66
N SER A 42 -5.52 12.37 1.72
CA SER A 42 -5.87 11.43 0.65
C SER A 42 -7.38 11.26 0.51
N PHE A 43 -8.11 11.16 1.62
CA PHE A 43 -9.58 11.03 1.59
C PHE A 43 -10.25 12.26 0.97
N LEU A 44 -9.83 13.47 1.38
CA LEU A 44 -10.35 14.71 0.81
C LEU A 44 -9.98 14.86 -0.67
N ALA A 45 -8.74 14.53 -1.03
CA ALA A 45 -8.29 14.56 -2.43
C ALA A 45 -9.11 13.61 -3.31
N LEU A 46 -9.42 12.39 -2.84
CA LEU A 46 -10.24 11.42 -3.57
C LEU A 46 -11.64 11.95 -3.87
N ILE A 47 -12.28 12.62 -2.90
CA ILE A 47 -13.59 13.25 -3.10
C ILE A 47 -13.48 14.42 -4.07
N PHE A 48 -12.54 15.33 -3.82
CA PHE A 48 -12.41 16.58 -4.57
C PHE A 48 -12.04 16.33 -6.04
N PHE A 49 -10.96 15.59 -6.29
CA PHE A 49 -10.52 15.27 -7.64
C PHE A 49 -11.45 14.27 -8.32
N GLY A 50 -12.09 13.35 -7.58
CA GLY A 50 -13.12 12.46 -8.13
C GLY A 50 -14.30 13.24 -8.71
N LEU A 51 -14.81 14.24 -7.99
CA LEU A 51 -15.89 15.12 -8.45
C LEU A 51 -15.47 16.00 -9.63
N ILE A 52 -14.26 16.57 -9.58
CA ILE A 52 -13.73 17.42 -10.65
C ILE A 52 -13.51 16.60 -11.92
N LEU A 53 -12.80 15.48 -11.84
CA LEU A 53 -12.53 14.60 -12.98
C LEU A 53 -13.82 14.02 -13.54
N GLY A 54 -14.78 13.64 -12.69
CA GLY A 54 -16.09 13.19 -13.14
C GLY A 54 -16.86 14.27 -13.91
N LYS A 55 -16.82 15.52 -13.44
CA LYS A 55 -17.47 16.65 -14.12
C LYS A 55 -16.75 17.06 -15.39
N LEU A 56 -15.42 17.03 -15.41
CA LEU A 56 -14.62 17.26 -16.62
C LEU A 56 -14.88 16.17 -17.67
N PHE A 57 -14.95 14.91 -17.25
CA PHE A 57 -15.28 13.79 -18.13
C PHE A 57 -16.67 13.96 -18.75
N TYR A 58 -17.65 14.36 -17.94
CA TYR A 58 -19.00 14.69 -18.40
C TYR A 58 -18.99 15.83 -19.43
N VAL A 59 -18.29 16.94 -19.14
CA VAL A 59 -18.21 18.10 -20.04
C VAL A 59 -17.49 17.76 -21.34
N ALA A 60 -16.38 17.02 -21.28
CA ALA A 60 -15.62 16.59 -22.46
C ALA A 60 -16.48 15.69 -23.39
N PHE A 61 -17.27 14.79 -22.82
CA PHE A 61 -18.23 13.97 -23.57
C PHE A 61 -19.44 14.76 -24.07
N ALA A 62 -19.89 15.77 -23.33
CA ALA A 62 -20.94 16.67 -23.82
C ALA A 62 -20.44 17.50 -25.02
N TRP A 63 -19.17 17.92 -25.00
CA TRP A 63 -18.52 18.66 -26.09
C TRP A 63 -18.33 17.84 -27.36
N SER A 64 -18.03 16.54 -27.25
CA SER A 64 -17.88 15.68 -28.44
C SER A 64 -19.17 15.57 -29.26
N LYS A 65 -20.34 15.84 -28.66
CA LYS A 65 -21.63 15.89 -29.35
C LYS A 65 -21.89 17.18 -30.15
N CYS A 66 -21.09 18.24 -29.98
CA CYS A 66 -21.20 19.44 -30.82
C CYS A 66 -20.57 19.27 -32.23
N CYS A 67 -19.85 18.16 -32.47
CA CYS A 67 -19.25 17.82 -33.77
C CYS A 67 -19.77 16.46 -34.26
N GLY A 68 -21.03 16.38 -34.71
CA GLY A 68 -21.52 15.19 -35.43
C GLY A 68 -23.02 14.94 -35.37
N SER A 69 -23.63 14.83 -36.54
CA SER A 69 -25.06 14.74 -36.90
C SER A 69 -25.98 13.73 -36.17
N SER A 70 -27.26 14.15 -36.07
CA SER A 70 -28.53 13.38 -36.19
C SER A 70 -28.87 12.21 -35.25
N LEU A 71 -28.05 11.87 -34.25
CA LEU A 71 -28.45 10.99 -33.14
C LEU A 71 -28.59 11.78 -31.82
N ALA A 72 -28.94 13.05 -31.98
CA ALA A 72 -29.02 14.06 -30.94
C ALA A 72 -30.39 14.01 -30.22
N GLY A 73 -30.52 13.08 -29.27
CA GLY A 73 -31.64 13.08 -28.34
C GLY A 73 -31.53 11.95 -27.33
N CYS A 74 -31.45 12.30 -26.04
CA CYS A 74 -31.80 11.46 -24.88
C CYS A 74 -30.79 10.52 -24.21
N LEU A 75 -29.48 10.55 -24.48
CA LEU A 75 -28.51 9.90 -23.54
C LEU A 75 -27.47 10.85 -23.01
N VAL A 76 -27.95 11.68 -22.10
CA VAL A 76 -27.15 12.21 -21.00
C VAL A 76 -27.88 11.78 -19.73
N SER A 77 -27.78 10.49 -19.41
CA SER A 77 -28.30 9.95 -18.15
C SER A 77 -27.31 10.20 -17.02
N ARG A 78 -27.83 10.17 -15.78
CA ARG A 78 -27.10 10.22 -14.50
C ARG A 78 -25.92 9.23 -14.43
N ASP A 79 -25.92 8.19 -15.26
CA ASP A 79 -25.00 7.05 -15.20
C ASP A 79 -23.61 7.37 -15.75
N PHE A 80 -23.49 8.26 -16.75
CA PHE A 80 -22.18 8.71 -17.26
C PHE A 80 -21.39 9.53 -16.23
N SER A 81 -22.08 10.25 -15.35
CA SER A 81 -21.45 10.97 -14.24
C SER A 81 -20.84 10.02 -13.21
N LEU A 82 -21.46 8.86 -12.98
CA LEU A 82 -20.95 7.82 -12.07
C LEU A 82 -19.69 7.17 -12.63
N ILE A 83 -19.64 6.84 -13.92
CA ILE A 83 -18.46 6.27 -14.58
C ILE A 83 -17.28 7.25 -14.48
N GLY A 84 -17.50 8.53 -14.82
CA GLY A 84 -16.47 9.57 -14.69
C GLY A 84 -15.95 9.74 -13.26
N LEU A 85 -16.83 9.64 -12.26
CA LEU A 85 -16.45 9.74 -10.85
C LEU A 85 -15.59 8.54 -10.43
N THR A 86 -15.95 7.32 -10.82
CA THR A 86 -15.15 6.12 -10.51
C THR A 86 -13.75 6.17 -11.13
N LEU A 87 -13.65 6.57 -12.40
CA LEU A 87 -12.36 6.75 -13.07
C LEU A 87 -11.54 7.87 -12.39
N GLY A 88 -12.17 8.98 -12.02
CA GLY A 88 -11.53 10.07 -11.31
C GLY A 88 -10.95 9.65 -9.95
N VAL A 89 -11.70 8.85 -9.18
CA VAL A 89 -11.24 8.31 -7.89
C VAL A 89 -10.05 7.35 -8.09
N LEU A 90 -10.09 6.48 -9.10
CA LEU A 90 -8.99 5.55 -9.39
C LEU A 90 -7.71 6.27 -9.82
N VAL A 91 -7.82 7.28 -10.69
CA VAL A 91 -6.69 8.10 -11.14
C VAL A 91 -6.09 8.86 -9.95
N THR A 92 -6.93 9.48 -9.13
CA THR A 92 -6.48 10.23 -7.95
C THR A 92 -5.79 9.31 -6.93
N ALA A 93 -6.34 8.12 -6.69
CA ALA A 93 -5.74 7.11 -5.82
C ALA A 93 -4.33 6.71 -6.30
N TYR A 94 -4.14 6.53 -7.61
CA TYR A 94 -2.84 6.23 -8.20
C TYR A 94 -1.81 7.34 -7.94
N PHE A 95 -2.17 8.60 -8.18
CA PHE A 95 -1.27 9.73 -7.96
C PHE A 95 -0.91 9.89 -6.48
N LEU A 96 -1.89 9.76 -5.58
CA LEU A 96 -1.64 9.77 -4.14
C LEU A 96 -0.71 8.63 -3.71
N ALA A 97 -0.93 7.41 -4.21
CA ALA A 97 -0.05 6.28 -3.91
C ALA A 97 1.40 6.57 -4.32
N LYS A 98 1.60 7.23 -5.46
CA LYS A 98 2.93 7.62 -5.94
C LYS A 98 3.56 8.74 -5.12
N ILE A 99 2.82 9.81 -4.82
CA ILE A 99 3.27 10.96 -4.02
C ILE A 99 3.71 10.49 -2.63
N TRP A 100 2.89 9.66 -1.99
CA TRP A 100 3.12 9.21 -0.62
C TRP A 100 3.97 7.93 -0.51
N ARG A 101 4.46 7.39 -1.63
CA ARG A 101 5.20 6.11 -1.72
C ARG A 101 4.49 4.95 -1.04
N TRP A 102 3.16 4.90 -1.19
CA TRP A 102 2.33 3.84 -0.63
C TRP A 102 2.26 2.64 -1.56
N ASP A 103 1.95 1.49 -0.97
CA ASP A 103 1.58 0.31 -1.74
C ASP A 103 0.19 0.52 -2.34
N ILE A 104 0.11 0.55 -3.66
CA ILE A 104 -1.13 0.83 -4.38
C ILE A 104 -2.19 -0.24 -4.12
N PHE A 105 -1.78 -1.49 -3.87
CA PHE A 105 -2.72 -2.58 -3.58
C PHE A 105 -3.39 -2.40 -2.22
N VAL A 106 -2.66 -1.85 -1.26
CA VAL A 106 -3.20 -1.52 0.06
C VAL A 106 -4.25 -0.42 0.00
N LEU A 107 -4.03 0.57 -0.89
CA LEU A 107 -4.96 1.66 -1.10
C LEU A 107 -6.23 1.18 -1.81
N PHE A 108 -6.10 0.37 -2.86
CA PHE A 108 -7.25 -0.22 -3.55
C PHE A 108 -8.03 -1.19 -2.68
N ASP A 109 -7.37 -1.92 -1.79
CA ASP A 109 -8.00 -2.78 -0.78
C ASP A 109 -8.79 -1.99 0.28
N ALA A 110 -8.35 -0.77 0.60
CA ALA A 110 -9.12 0.13 1.46
C ALA A 110 -10.32 0.73 0.73
N LEU A 111 -10.12 1.15 -0.52
CA LEU A 111 -11.18 1.72 -1.37
C LEU A 111 -12.25 0.68 -1.74
N SER A 112 -11.86 -0.57 -1.91
CA SER A 112 -12.78 -1.66 -2.27
C SER A 112 -13.82 -1.92 -1.19
N LEU A 113 -13.39 -2.05 0.06
CA LEU A 113 -14.30 -2.31 1.17
C LEU A 113 -15.23 -1.12 1.39
N SER A 114 -14.72 0.11 1.25
CA SER A 114 -15.53 1.33 1.28
C SER A 114 -16.56 1.35 0.14
N PHE A 115 -16.20 0.91 -1.07
CA PHE A 115 -17.10 0.85 -2.22
C PHE A 115 -18.19 -0.23 -2.08
N VAL A 116 -17.84 -1.43 -1.58
CA VAL A 116 -18.82 -2.51 -1.37
C VAL A 116 -19.83 -2.12 -0.29
N LEU A 117 -19.38 -1.49 0.80
CA LEU A 117 -20.26 -0.93 1.82
C LEU A 117 -21.18 0.14 1.25
N PHE A 118 -20.63 1.04 0.42
CA PHE A 118 -21.42 2.04 -0.28
C PHE A 118 -22.49 1.40 -1.17
N ALA A 119 -22.13 0.42 -2.00
CA ALA A 119 -23.04 -0.27 -2.91
C ALA A 119 -24.14 -1.04 -2.16
N PHE A 120 -23.78 -1.73 -1.06
CA PHE A 120 -24.70 -2.43 -0.18
C PHE A 120 -25.73 -1.47 0.44
N LEU A 121 -25.27 -0.37 1.02
CA LEU A 121 -26.14 0.60 1.65
C LEU A 121 -27.01 1.36 0.62
N PHE A 122 -26.46 1.69 -0.54
CA PHE A 122 -27.19 2.33 -1.64
C PHE A 122 -28.30 1.41 -2.17
N SER A 123 -28.01 0.12 -2.40
CA SER A 123 -29.01 -0.87 -2.81
C SER A 123 -30.11 -1.06 -1.75
N GLY A 124 -29.76 -1.02 -0.45
CA GLY A 124 -30.73 -1.05 0.64
C GLY A 124 -31.76 0.09 0.59
N THR A 125 -31.35 1.28 0.15
CA THR A 125 -32.29 2.41 -0.03
C THR A 125 -33.25 2.21 -1.19
N ALA A 126 -32.83 1.53 -2.27
CA ALA A 126 -33.71 1.18 -3.37
C ALA A 126 -34.80 0.20 -2.91
N LEU A 127 -34.53 -0.64 -1.92
CA LEU A 127 -35.51 -1.55 -1.32
C LEU A 127 -36.55 -0.84 -0.45
N ALA A 128 -36.15 0.21 0.26
CA ALA A 128 -37.03 0.98 1.14
C ALA A 128 -38.05 1.85 0.39
N PHE A 129 -37.74 2.25 -0.85
CA PHE A 129 -38.54 3.21 -1.62
C PHE A 129 -38.98 2.70 -3.02
N GLY A 130 -38.59 1.48 -3.41
CA GLY A 130 -38.85 0.89 -4.73
C GLY A 130 -40.21 0.18 -4.85
N GLY A 131 -40.66 -0.04 -6.10
CA GLY A 131 -41.89 -0.78 -6.38
C GLY A 131 -41.75 -2.29 -6.20
N ARG A 132 -42.85 -3.05 -6.30
CA ARG A 132 -42.87 -4.51 -6.06
C ARG A 132 -41.96 -5.31 -7.01
N GLN A 133 -41.71 -4.81 -8.22
CA GLN A 133 -40.77 -5.40 -9.19
C GLN A 133 -39.30 -5.10 -8.86
N ASP A 134 -39.01 -3.96 -8.25
CA ASP A 134 -37.65 -3.58 -7.83
C ASP A 134 -37.21 -4.32 -6.56
N LEU A 135 -38.16 -4.86 -5.81
CA LEU A 135 -37.91 -5.55 -4.54
C LEU A 135 -37.08 -6.82 -4.73
N TRP A 136 -37.40 -7.66 -5.73
CA TRP A 136 -36.64 -8.89 -6.01
C TRP A 136 -35.23 -8.61 -6.52
N LEU A 137 -35.07 -7.59 -7.37
CA LEU A 137 -33.75 -7.16 -7.86
C LEU A 137 -32.91 -6.56 -6.74
N GLY A 138 -33.52 -5.78 -5.84
CA GLY A 138 -32.84 -5.24 -4.66
C GLY A 138 -32.42 -6.31 -3.65
N VAL A 139 -33.24 -7.34 -3.39
CA VAL A 139 -32.86 -8.47 -2.54
C VAL A 139 -31.67 -9.22 -3.14
N PHE A 140 -31.68 -9.45 -4.46
CA PHE A 140 -30.58 -10.11 -5.15
C PHE A 140 -29.28 -9.28 -5.08
N ASP A 141 -29.36 -7.98 -5.34
CA ASP A 141 -28.24 -7.04 -5.18
C ASP A 141 -27.62 -7.10 -3.78
N LEU A 142 -28.45 -6.98 -2.74
CA LEU A 142 -28.01 -7.04 -1.34
C LEU A 142 -27.34 -8.38 -1.00
N SER A 143 -27.89 -9.50 -1.50
CA SER A 143 -27.31 -10.82 -1.30
C SER A 143 -25.94 -10.96 -1.97
N LEU A 144 -25.78 -10.43 -3.18
CA LEU A 144 -24.52 -10.45 -3.92
C LEU A 144 -23.44 -9.60 -3.23
N TYR A 145 -23.77 -8.38 -2.79
CA TYR A 145 -22.81 -7.54 -2.07
C TYR A 145 -22.46 -8.10 -0.70
N ALA A 146 -23.42 -8.70 0.01
CA ALA A 146 -23.15 -9.37 1.28
C ALA A 146 -22.14 -10.52 1.10
N VAL A 147 -22.31 -11.35 0.07
CA VAL A 147 -21.37 -12.42 -0.27
C VAL A 147 -20.00 -11.86 -0.64
N LEU A 148 -19.93 -10.83 -1.50
CA LEU A 148 -18.66 -10.20 -1.88
C LEU A 148 -17.94 -9.57 -0.69
N LEU A 149 -18.67 -8.98 0.26
CA LEU A 149 -18.12 -8.40 1.50
C LEU A 149 -17.55 -9.51 2.39
N VAL A 150 -18.32 -10.58 2.65
CA VAL A 150 -17.89 -11.72 3.49
C VAL A 150 -16.69 -12.44 2.87
N VAL A 151 -16.72 -12.73 1.57
CA VAL A 151 -15.61 -13.36 0.85
C VAL A 151 -14.36 -12.46 0.89
N GLY A 152 -14.53 -11.14 0.71
CA GLY A 152 -13.44 -10.17 0.84
C GLY A 152 -12.80 -10.17 2.24
N LEU A 153 -13.60 -10.22 3.30
CA LEU A 153 -13.12 -10.29 4.68
C LEU A 153 -12.40 -11.62 4.98
N ILE A 154 -12.92 -12.75 4.50
CA ILE A 154 -12.32 -14.08 4.66
C ILE A 154 -10.97 -14.16 3.96
N ILE A 155 -10.89 -13.73 2.70
CA ILE A 155 -9.63 -13.77 1.93
C ILE A 155 -8.56 -12.88 2.59
N ARG A 156 -8.96 -11.74 3.16
CA ARG A 156 -8.07 -10.87 3.94
C ARG A 156 -7.52 -11.57 5.18
N SER A 157 -8.32 -12.42 5.83
CA SER A 157 -7.87 -13.27 6.94
C SER A 157 -6.84 -14.32 6.51
N LEU A 158 -6.89 -14.77 5.25
CA LEU A 158 -6.04 -15.84 4.72
C LEU A 158 -4.68 -15.38 4.16
N ASN A 159 -4.45 -14.08 4.00
CA ASN A 159 -3.15 -13.44 3.66
C ASN A 159 -2.35 -14.02 2.46
N ARG A 160 -3.00 -14.83 1.61
CA ARG A 160 -2.35 -15.62 0.53
C ARG A 160 -2.42 -14.98 -0.85
N ILE A 161 -3.32 -14.02 -1.08
CA ILE A 161 -3.62 -13.47 -2.40
C ILE A 161 -3.50 -11.93 -2.36
N PRO A 162 -2.91 -11.28 -3.38
CA PRO A 162 -2.96 -9.82 -3.49
C PRO A 162 -4.42 -9.37 -3.62
N SER A 163 -4.91 -8.68 -2.61
CA SER A 163 -6.33 -8.32 -2.43
C SER A 163 -6.92 -7.48 -3.57
N GLY A 164 -6.09 -6.82 -4.38
CA GLY A 164 -6.54 -6.03 -5.53
C GLY A 164 -7.19 -6.82 -6.67
N PHE A 165 -6.89 -8.12 -6.83
CA PHE A 165 -7.44 -8.95 -7.90
C PHE A 165 -8.94 -9.21 -7.73
N PHE A 166 -9.36 -9.52 -6.51
CA PHE A 166 -10.77 -9.75 -6.18
C PHE A 166 -11.60 -8.47 -6.23
N TYR A 167 -10.99 -7.31 -5.96
CA TYR A 167 -11.65 -6.02 -6.15
C TYR A 167 -11.97 -5.74 -7.61
N LEU A 168 -11.02 -5.96 -8.52
CA LEU A 168 -11.25 -5.81 -9.95
C LEU A 168 -12.38 -6.76 -10.41
N LEU A 169 -12.36 -8.01 -9.93
CA LEU A 169 -13.41 -8.99 -10.22
C LEU A 169 -14.77 -8.55 -9.68
N ALA A 170 -14.85 -8.06 -8.44
CA ALA A 170 -16.09 -7.58 -7.83
C ALA A 170 -16.66 -6.35 -8.54
N VAL A 171 -15.79 -5.42 -8.96
CA VAL A 171 -16.18 -4.25 -9.76
C VAL A 171 -16.67 -4.67 -11.14
N LEU A 172 -15.99 -5.60 -11.80
CA LEU A 172 -16.43 -6.14 -13.11
C LEU A 172 -17.75 -6.90 -13.00
N LEU A 173 -17.95 -7.68 -11.94
CA LEU A 173 -19.21 -8.37 -11.67
C LEU A 173 -20.33 -7.38 -11.35
N TYR A 174 -20.04 -6.30 -10.62
CA TYR A 174 -20.98 -5.21 -10.34
C TYR A 174 -21.44 -4.53 -11.63
N PHE A 175 -20.50 -4.03 -12.43
CA PHE A 175 -20.83 -3.37 -13.70
C PHE A 175 -21.48 -4.33 -14.69
N GLY A 176 -21.03 -5.59 -14.74
CA GLY A 176 -21.64 -6.64 -15.55
C GLY A 176 -23.08 -6.97 -15.14
N TRP A 177 -23.36 -7.02 -13.83
CA TRP A 177 -24.71 -7.22 -13.31
C TRP A 177 -25.61 -6.01 -13.58
N GLN A 178 -25.12 -4.78 -13.42
CA GLN A 178 -25.90 -3.59 -13.76
C GLN A 178 -26.25 -3.53 -15.25
N LEU A 179 -25.33 -3.98 -16.13
CA LEU A 179 -25.61 -4.16 -17.55
C LEU A 179 -26.67 -5.25 -17.80
N ALA A 180 -26.56 -6.41 -17.14
CA ALA A 180 -27.53 -7.50 -17.25
C ALA A 180 -28.92 -7.10 -16.75
N ARG A 181 -28.99 -6.37 -15.64
CA ARG A 181 -30.23 -5.82 -15.09
C ARG A 181 -30.89 -4.84 -16.06
N GLY A 182 -30.10 -3.98 -16.71
CA GLY A 182 -30.58 -3.09 -17.76
C GLY A 182 -31.15 -3.84 -18.97
N LEU A 183 -30.61 -5.02 -19.31
CA LEU A 183 -31.14 -5.88 -20.37
C LEU A 183 -32.45 -6.60 -19.96
N ILE A 184 -32.57 -7.02 -18.70
CA ILE A 184 -33.74 -7.74 -18.18
C ILE A 184 -34.95 -6.82 -18.00
N THR A 185 -34.74 -5.58 -17.54
CA THR A 185 -35.83 -4.60 -17.30
C THR A 185 -36.27 -3.86 -18.58
N ALA A 186 -35.58 -4.04 -19.70
CA ALA A 186 -35.87 -3.40 -21.00
C ALA A 186 -37.23 -3.76 -21.64
N GLY A 187 -38.04 -4.60 -20.98
CA GLY A 187 -39.39 -4.95 -21.41
C GLY A 187 -40.43 -3.82 -21.25
N GLN A 188 -40.21 -2.81 -20.40
CA GLN A 188 -41.15 -1.68 -20.28
C GLN A 188 -40.43 -0.33 -20.17
N SER A 189 -40.47 0.41 -21.29
CA SER A 189 -40.34 1.87 -21.34
C SER A 189 -38.95 2.48 -21.08
N PHE A 190 -37.90 1.98 -21.72
CA PHE A 190 -36.72 2.80 -22.04
C PHE A 190 -36.19 2.45 -23.43
N ARG A 191 -36.74 3.09 -24.47
CA ARG A 191 -36.26 2.91 -25.84
C ARG A 191 -34.92 3.62 -26.02
N LEU A 192 -33.91 2.80 -26.36
CA LEU A 192 -32.68 3.08 -27.10
C LEU A 192 -31.70 4.08 -26.48
N ALA A 193 -30.56 3.59 -25.95
CA ALA A 193 -29.34 3.54 -26.76
C ALA A 193 -28.21 2.73 -26.10
N PHE A 194 -27.25 2.42 -26.99
CA PHE A 194 -26.04 1.62 -26.84
C PHE A 194 -26.36 0.12 -26.95
N LEU A 195 -25.83 -0.63 -27.92
CA LEU A 195 -24.56 -0.48 -28.63
C LEU A 195 -24.69 -0.92 -30.10
N THR A 196 -24.20 -0.09 -31.02
CA THR A 196 -23.79 -0.57 -32.35
C THR A 196 -22.50 -1.39 -32.23
N PRO A 197 -22.23 -2.33 -33.16
CA PRO A 197 -21.16 -3.34 -33.05
C PRO A 197 -19.74 -2.77 -32.89
N ASP A 198 -19.52 -1.52 -33.29
CA ASP A 198 -18.20 -0.92 -33.44
C ASP A 198 -17.58 -0.48 -32.09
N GLN A 199 -18.37 -0.35 -31.03
CA GLN A 199 -17.89 0.06 -29.69
C GLN A 199 -17.46 -1.10 -28.78
N TRP A 200 -17.95 -2.32 -29.03
CA TRP A 200 -17.54 -3.51 -28.28
C TRP A 200 -16.06 -3.84 -28.53
N TRP A 201 -15.62 -3.62 -29.77
CA TRP A 201 -14.22 -3.77 -30.17
C TRP A 201 -13.33 -2.76 -29.45
N CYS A 202 -13.78 -1.53 -29.21
CA CYS A 202 -13.02 -0.54 -28.45
C CYS A 202 -12.91 -0.91 -26.96
N CYS A 203 -13.97 -1.43 -26.32
CA CYS A 203 -13.93 -1.86 -24.92
C CYS A 203 -13.14 -3.16 -24.73
N LEU A 204 -13.24 -4.12 -25.66
CA LEU A 204 -12.43 -5.33 -25.66
C LEU A 204 -10.97 -5.04 -26.01
N MET A 205 -10.69 -4.11 -26.94
CA MET A 205 -9.32 -3.66 -27.23
C MET A 205 -8.75 -2.84 -26.09
N LEU A 206 -9.50 -1.93 -25.46
CA LEU A 206 -9.05 -1.22 -24.26
C LEU A 206 -8.84 -2.18 -23.09
N GLY A 207 -9.72 -3.16 -22.89
CA GLY A 207 -9.58 -4.23 -21.90
C GLY A 207 -8.39 -5.15 -22.17
N TYR A 208 -8.18 -5.55 -23.42
CA TYR A 208 -7.08 -6.41 -23.86
C TYR A 208 -5.73 -5.67 -23.86
N VAL A 209 -5.71 -4.39 -24.23
CA VAL A 209 -4.55 -3.50 -24.16
C VAL A 209 -4.22 -3.20 -22.71
N THR A 210 -5.20 -2.90 -21.85
CA THR A 210 -4.97 -2.72 -20.40
C THR A 210 -4.54 -4.02 -19.72
N LEU A 211 -5.08 -5.18 -20.09
CA LEU A 211 -4.65 -6.49 -19.57
C LEU A 211 -3.26 -6.90 -20.06
N ASN A 212 -2.89 -6.61 -21.31
CA ASN A 212 -1.54 -6.87 -21.82
C ASN A 212 -0.51 -5.85 -21.31
N LEU A 213 -0.90 -4.58 -21.11
CA LEU A 213 -0.12 -3.59 -20.36
C LEU A 213 0.09 -4.08 -18.92
N LEU A 214 -0.95 -4.56 -18.23
CA LEU A 214 -0.86 -5.13 -16.87
C LEU A 214 0.05 -6.37 -16.79
N ARG A 215 0.08 -7.24 -17.83
CA ARG A 215 1.01 -8.37 -17.93
C ARG A 215 2.46 -7.93 -18.14
N LEU A 216 2.70 -6.87 -18.91
CA LEU A 216 4.01 -6.24 -19.05
C LEU A 216 4.47 -5.53 -17.76
N PHE A 217 3.53 -5.11 -16.90
CA PHE A 217 3.78 -4.41 -15.64
C PHE A 217 3.78 -5.28 -14.38
N MET A 218 3.72 -6.62 -14.52
CA MET A 218 3.92 -7.58 -13.44
C MET A 218 5.35 -8.15 -13.42
N PRO A 219 6.36 -7.42 -12.90
CA PRO A 219 7.43 -8.10 -12.20
C PRO A 219 6.95 -8.33 -10.76
N LYS A 220 6.91 -9.60 -10.31
CA LYS A 220 7.52 -9.87 -8.99
C LYS A 220 8.85 -9.14 -9.05
N SER A 221 9.18 -8.26 -8.10
CA SER A 221 10.52 -7.68 -8.10
C SER A 221 11.50 -8.85 -8.12
N LYS A 222 12.02 -9.17 -9.30
CA LYS A 222 12.97 -10.25 -9.48
C LYS A 222 14.17 -9.73 -8.72
N ASN A 223 14.55 -10.49 -7.69
CA ASN A 223 15.84 -10.31 -7.07
C ASN A 223 16.87 -10.32 -8.20
N ALA A 224 17.85 -9.43 -8.15
CA ALA A 224 18.85 -9.32 -9.21
C ALA A 224 19.78 -10.55 -9.31
N VAL A 225 19.50 -11.60 -8.53
CA VAL A 225 20.40 -12.69 -8.20
C VAL A 225 19.64 -14.02 -8.34
N SER A 226 20.36 -15.09 -8.67
CA SER A 226 19.79 -16.42 -8.93
C SER A 226 19.08 -17.01 -7.69
N GLU A 227 18.06 -17.83 -7.94
CA GLU A 227 17.20 -18.39 -6.88
C GLU A 227 17.96 -19.37 -5.97
N ASN A 228 18.83 -20.20 -6.55
CA ASN A 228 19.71 -21.10 -5.78
C ASN A 228 20.65 -20.34 -4.84
N PHE A 229 21.18 -19.20 -5.28
CA PHE A 229 22.06 -18.37 -4.46
C PHE A 229 21.31 -17.71 -3.31
N LEU A 230 20.08 -17.23 -3.56
CA LEU A 230 19.24 -16.63 -2.52
C LEU A 230 18.91 -17.62 -1.41
N GLN A 231 18.55 -18.87 -1.75
CA GLN A 231 18.26 -19.90 -0.76
C GLN A 231 19.47 -20.19 0.12
N LYS A 232 20.68 -20.24 -0.48
CA LYS A 232 21.92 -20.41 0.27
C LYS A 232 22.15 -19.27 1.26
N ILE A 233 22.09 -18.03 0.78
CA ILE A 233 22.31 -16.84 1.62
C ILE A 233 21.25 -16.71 2.71
N GLU A 234 19.98 -16.99 2.42
CA GLU A 234 18.92 -16.97 3.42
C GLU A 234 19.18 -17.98 4.53
N LYS A 235 19.61 -19.20 4.17
CA LYS A 235 19.99 -20.23 5.14
C LYS A 235 21.17 -19.78 6.01
N ASP A 236 22.24 -19.27 5.39
CA ASP A 236 23.44 -18.84 6.10
C ASP A 236 23.14 -17.69 7.08
N LEU A 237 22.44 -16.65 6.62
CA LEU A 237 22.03 -15.50 7.45
C LEU A 237 21.06 -15.91 8.57
N SER A 238 20.17 -16.87 8.33
CA SER A 238 19.23 -17.35 9.36
C SER A 238 19.92 -18.12 10.48
N LYS A 239 21.02 -18.81 10.16
CA LYS A 239 21.86 -19.49 11.14
C LYS A 239 22.62 -18.46 11.97
N GLU A 240 23.27 -17.51 11.31
CA GLU A 240 24.01 -16.43 11.95
C GLU A 240 23.12 -15.56 12.87
N GLU A 241 21.87 -15.29 12.47
CA GLU A 241 20.90 -14.60 13.33
C GLU A 241 20.67 -15.33 14.66
N LYS A 242 20.52 -16.66 14.61
CA LYS A 242 20.31 -17.48 15.82
C LYS A 242 21.55 -17.49 16.70
N ASP A 243 22.72 -17.69 16.11
CA ASP A 243 23.99 -17.75 16.82
C ASP A 243 24.25 -16.41 17.54
N LEU A 244 24.14 -15.28 16.84
CA LEU A 244 24.30 -13.95 17.44
C LEU A 244 23.25 -13.65 18.51
N SER A 245 22.00 -14.07 18.31
CA SER A 245 20.97 -13.87 19.34
C SER A 245 21.30 -14.60 20.65
N SER A 246 21.85 -15.81 20.55
CA SER A 246 22.29 -16.58 21.72
C SER A 246 23.54 -15.99 22.38
N GLN A 247 24.48 -15.45 21.61
CA GLN A 247 25.67 -14.79 22.13
C GLN A 247 25.32 -13.51 22.89
N ILE A 248 24.43 -12.68 22.32
CA ILE A 248 23.94 -11.46 22.98
C ILE A 248 23.27 -11.80 24.31
N GLN A 249 22.47 -12.87 24.34
CA GLN A 249 21.83 -13.31 25.58
C GLN A 249 22.86 -13.69 26.64
N LYS A 250 23.83 -14.55 26.30
CA LYS A 250 24.86 -15.00 27.26
C LYS A 250 25.74 -13.84 27.75
N LEU A 251 26.16 -12.95 26.86
CA LEU A 251 26.96 -11.77 27.23
C LEU A 251 26.17 -10.83 28.14
N SER A 252 24.87 -10.67 27.88
CA SER A 252 24.00 -9.86 28.74
C SER A 252 23.75 -10.49 30.10
N GLU A 253 23.79 -11.82 30.23
CA GLU A 253 23.63 -12.53 31.51
C GLU A 253 24.91 -12.51 32.35
N ASN A 254 26.08 -12.44 31.70
CA ASN A 254 27.40 -12.44 32.34
C ASN A 254 27.98 -11.04 32.58
N ASP A 255 27.16 -9.99 32.52
CA ASP A 255 27.59 -8.63 32.83
C ASP A 255 28.01 -8.56 34.32
N PRO A 256 29.24 -8.13 34.65
CA PRO A 256 29.70 -7.99 36.03
C PRO A 256 28.72 -7.21 36.89
N TYR A 257 28.01 -6.24 36.29
CA TYR A 257 27.07 -5.42 37.02
C TYR A 257 25.79 -6.14 37.47
N LEU A 258 25.48 -7.28 36.87
CA LEU A 258 24.31 -8.10 37.19
C LEU A 258 24.63 -9.23 38.17
N ALA A 259 25.89 -9.37 38.60
CA ALA A 259 26.28 -10.36 39.58
C ALA A 259 25.57 -10.10 40.92
N THR A 260 24.91 -11.12 41.46
CA THR A 260 24.18 -11.05 42.73
C THR A 260 25.10 -10.94 43.95
N ASP A 261 26.40 -11.11 43.74
CA ASP A 261 27.41 -11.37 44.75
C ASP A 261 28.21 -10.09 45.09
N ARG A 262 27.80 -8.94 44.53
CA ARG A 262 28.44 -7.65 44.76
C ARG A 262 28.46 -7.31 46.25
N ALA A 263 29.67 -7.18 46.80
CA ALA A 263 29.87 -6.68 48.14
C ALA A 263 29.85 -5.15 48.09
N ASP A 264 28.74 -4.53 48.49
CA ASP A 264 28.50 -3.08 48.37
C ASP A 264 29.43 -2.17 49.18
N ASP A 265 30.29 -2.70 50.06
CA ASP A 265 30.90 -1.86 51.12
C ASP A 265 32.39 -2.06 51.46
N ASN A 266 33.14 -2.95 50.79
CA ASN A 266 34.57 -3.17 51.12
C ASN A 266 35.46 -3.70 49.97
N ALA A 267 35.15 -3.38 48.71
CA ALA A 267 36.06 -3.72 47.62
C ALA A 267 37.35 -2.89 47.71
N GLU A 268 38.50 -3.49 47.35
CA GLU A 268 39.72 -2.72 47.19
C GLU A 268 39.50 -1.74 46.01
N PRO A 269 39.98 -0.48 46.05
CA PRO A 269 39.79 0.47 44.94
C PRO A 269 40.23 -0.06 43.55
N THR A 270 41.11 -1.06 43.53
CA THR A 270 41.55 -1.80 42.34
C THR A 270 40.49 -2.77 41.79
N ASP A 271 39.68 -3.38 42.65
CA ASP A 271 38.60 -4.29 42.27
C ASP A 271 37.43 -3.54 41.62
N ASP A 272 37.07 -2.37 42.15
CA ASP A 272 36.05 -1.49 41.57
C ASP A 272 36.40 -1.07 40.13
N VAL A 273 37.67 -0.70 39.92
CA VAL A 273 38.17 -0.32 38.59
C VAL A 273 38.12 -1.51 37.63
N MET A 274 38.45 -2.72 38.08
CA MET A 274 38.36 -3.92 37.23
C MET A 274 36.92 -4.25 36.85
N GLU A 275 35.97 -4.04 37.75
CA GLU A 275 34.56 -4.28 37.49
C GLU A 275 33.97 -3.28 36.48
N ASP A 276 34.28 -2.00 36.63
CA ASP A 276 33.89 -0.94 35.68
C ASP A 276 34.44 -1.22 34.28
N LEU A 277 35.72 -1.60 34.19
CA LEU A 277 36.34 -1.99 32.91
C LEU A 277 35.65 -3.22 32.30
N GLY A 278 35.26 -4.20 33.14
CA GLY A 278 34.51 -5.37 32.70
C GLY A 278 33.13 -5.01 32.16
N HIS A 279 32.40 -4.15 32.85
CA HIS A 279 31.10 -3.65 32.40
C HIS A 279 31.21 -2.88 31.08
N ASP A 280 32.19 -1.97 30.97
CA ASP A 280 32.45 -1.22 29.75
C ASP A 280 32.76 -2.15 28.57
N ASP A 281 33.58 -3.20 28.76
CA ASP A 281 33.87 -4.16 27.70
C ASP A 281 32.61 -4.95 27.26
N THR A 282 31.78 -5.38 28.22
CA THR A 282 30.52 -6.08 27.90
C THR A 282 29.54 -5.18 27.15
N THR A 283 29.36 -3.93 27.57
CA THR A 283 28.44 -2.97 26.93
C THR A 283 28.89 -2.63 25.52
N ILE A 284 30.20 -2.40 25.31
CA ILE A 284 30.79 -2.17 23.98
C ILE A 284 30.52 -3.40 23.10
N SER A 285 30.82 -4.60 23.59
CA SER A 285 30.62 -5.87 22.87
C SER A 285 29.16 -6.09 22.49
N LEU A 286 28.23 -5.91 23.43
CA LEU A 286 26.79 -6.01 23.19
C LEU A 286 26.33 -5.03 22.11
N SER A 287 26.80 -3.78 22.15
CA SER A 287 26.45 -2.76 21.16
C SER A 287 26.86 -3.16 19.74
N ILE A 288 28.03 -3.77 19.58
CA ILE A 288 28.57 -4.23 18.30
C ILE A 288 27.72 -5.41 17.78
N LEU A 289 27.48 -6.41 18.63
CA LEU A 289 26.70 -7.60 18.26
C LEU A 289 25.25 -7.23 17.87
N GLN A 290 24.60 -6.37 18.64
CA GLN A 290 23.25 -5.90 18.34
C GLN A 290 23.17 -5.14 17.00
N ARG A 291 24.17 -4.32 16.67
CA ARG A 291 24.26 -3.65 15.37
C ARG A 291 24.38 -4.67 14.24
N THR A 292 25.21 -5.70 14.40
CA THR A 292 25.38 -6.77 13.40
C THR A 292 24.09 -7.56 13.21
N LEU A 293 23.44 -7.97 14.29
CA LEU A 293 22.15 -8.68 14.25
C LEU A 293 21.05 -7.84 13.57
N ARG A 294 21.03 -6.52 13.80
CA ARG A 294 20.11 -5.60 13.10
C ARG A 294 20.38 -5.58 11.59
N ARG A 295 21.65 -5.61 11.16
CA ARG A 295 22.03 -5.67 9.73
C ARG A 295 21.54 -6.97 9.09
N ILE A 296 21.73 -8.11 9.75
CA ILE A 296 21.28 -9.44 9.28
C ILE A 296 19.76 -9.48 9.14
N ARG A 297 19.01 -9.09 10.18
CA ARG A 297 17.53 -9.01 10.14
C ARG A 297 17.03 -8.12 9.01
N THR A 298 17.74 -7.04 8.73
CA THR A 298 17.40 -6.15 7.62
C THR A 298 17.61 -6.84 6.27
N ALA A 299 18.72 -7.57 6.08
CA ALA A 299 19.00 -8.34 4.88
C ALA A 299 17.93 -9.43 4.65
N LEU A 300 17.57 -10.21 5.67
CA LEU A 300 16.50 -11.21 5.60
C LEU A 300 15.14 -10.61 5.22
N LYS A 301 14.78 -9.44 5.78
CA LYS A 301 13.56 -8.71 5.39
C LYS A 301 13.60 -8.29 3.91
N ARG A 302 14.78 -7.96 3.37
CA ARG A 302 14.93 -7.59 1.95
C ARG A 302 14.79 -8.78 1.02
N ILE A 303 15.28 -9.95 1.41
CA ILE A 303 15.08 -11.22 0.69
C ILE A 303 13.60 -11.52 0.59
N LYS A 304 12.88 -11.50 1.72
CA LYS A 304 11.41 -11.74 1.77
C LYS A 304 10.61 -10.76 0.92
N ARG A 305 11.07 -9.51 0.77
CA ARG A 305 10.42 -8.46 -0.03
C ARG A 305 10.83 -8.46 -1.52
N GLY A 306 11.67 -9.38 -1.98
CA GLY A 306 12.13 -9.42 -3.38
C GLY A 306 13.04 -8.24 -3.78
N ARG A 307 13.67 -7.55 -2.82
CA ARG A 307 14.54 -6.38 -3.07
C ARG A 307 16.01 -6.66 -2.74
N TYR A 308 16.38 -7.93 -2.65
CA TYR A 308 17.74 -8.33 -2.35
C TYR A 308 18.61 -8.29 -3.62
N GLY A 309 19.88 -7.91 -3.45
CA GLY A 309 20.82 -7.73 -4.56
C GLY A 309 20.63 -6.45 -5.40
N LYS A 310 19.86 -5.46 -4.94
CA LYS A 310 19.80 -4.12 -5.56
C LYS A 310 20.33 -3.06 -4.60
N CYS A 311 21.11 -2.11 -5.08
CA CYS A 311 21.65 -1.01 -4.28
C CYS A 311 20.52 -0.07 -3.80
N GLU A 312 20.49 0.29 -2.52
CA GLU A 312 19.49 1.24 -1.98
C GLU A 312 19.73 2.69 -2.42
N ARG A 313 20.99 3.06 -2.74
CA ARG A 313 21.36 4.44 -3.14
C ARG A 313 21.11 4.69 -4.64
N CYS A 314 21.54 3.77 -5.52
CA CYS A 314 21.47 3.97 -6.97
C CYS A 314 20.53 3.00 -7.71
N GLY A 315 19.98 1.99 -7.05
CA GLY A 315 19.09 1.00 -7.67
C GLY A 315 19.77 -0.08 -8.54
N GLN A 316 21.07 0.04 -8.82
CA GLN A 316 21.85 -0.91 -9.63
C GLN A 316 22.00 -2.28 -8.95
N PRO A 317 22.15 -3.39 -9.72
CA PRO A 317 22.39 -4.70 -9.14
C PRO A 317 23.74 -4.74 -8.40
N ILE A 318 23.76 -5.43 -7.26
CA ILE A 318 24.99 -5.66 -6.48
C ILE A 318 25.63 -6.93 -7.01
N THR A 319 26.95 -6.90 -7.26
CA THR A 319 27.69 -8.05 -7.76
C THR A 319 27.58 -9.25 -6.82
N GLN A 320 27.42 -10.45 -7.38
CA GLN A 320 27.27 -11.67 -6.60
C GLN A 320 28.52 -11.96 -5.75
N SER A 321 29.71 -11.65 -6.26
CA SER A 321 30.97 -11.73 -5.49
C SER A 321 30.93 -10.88 -4.23
N ARG A 322 30.42 -9.65 -4.30
CA ARG A 322 30.25 -8.75 -3.15
C ARG A 322 29.20 -9.26 -2.18
N LEU A 323 28.07 -9.76 -2.67
CA LEU A 323 27.04 -10.36 -1.81
C LEU A 323 27.52 -11.64 -1.12
N THR A 324 28.44 -12.37 -1.75
CA THR A 324 29.06 -13.56 -1.14
C THR A 324 30.05 -13.16 -0.04
N ALA A 325 30.82 -12.09 -0.25
CA ALA A 325 31.75 -11.58 0.76
C ALA A 325 31.05 -10.85 1.92
N ILE A 326 30.02 -10.04 1.62
CA ILE A 326 29.29 -9.21 2.59
C ILE A 326 27.78 -9.31 2.32
N PRO A 327 27.11 -10.37 2.80
CA PRO A 327 25.70 -10.64 2.50
C PRO A 327 24.72 -9.63 3.10
N THR A 328 25.15 -8.85 4.09
CA THR A 328 24.35 -7.80 4.73
C THR A 328 24.46 -6.44 4.05
N THR A 329 25.25 -6.32 2.98
CA THR A 329 25.49 -5.05 2.28
C THR A 329 24.21 -4.51 1.63
N LYS A 330 24.00 -3.20 1.74
CA LYS A 330 22.82 -2.52 1.17
C LYS A 330 23.11 -1.79 -0.14
N ILE A 331 24.38 -1.55 -0.44
CA ILE A 331 24.85 -0.68 -1.51
C ILE A 331 25.91 -1.37 -2.39
N CYS A 332 26.00 -0.97 -3.66
CA CYS A 332 27.01 -1.48 -4.58
C CYS A 332 28.41 -0.90 -4.27
N SER A 333 29.46 -1.48 -4.85
CA SER A 333 30.85 -1.05 -4.66
C SER A 333 31.06 0.43 -5.00
N GLY A 334 30.58 0.89 -6.16
CA GLY A 334 30.74 2.29 -6.56
C GLY A 334 30.01 3.28 -5.65
N CYS A 335 28.88 2.90 -5.05
CA CYS A 335 28.22 3.75 -4.04
C CYS A 335 28.95 3.76 -2.70
N ALA A 336 29.57 2.62 -2.33
CA ALA A 336 30.35 2.51 -1.12
C ALA A 336 31.66 3.32 -1.22
N GLU A 337 32.33 3.28 -2.37
CA GLU A 337 33.54 4.05 -2.63
C GLU A 337 33.26 5.56 -2.60
N LYS A 338 32.14 6.01 -3.17
CA LYS A 338 31.70 7.40 -3.06
C LYS A 338 31.44 7.83 -1.62
N GLU A 339 30.79 6.99 -0.82
CA GLU A 339 30.54 7.26 0.60
C GLU A 339 31.84 7.34 1.41
N GLN A 340 32.82 6.48 1.09
CA GLN A 340 34.15 6.53 1.70
C GLN A 340 34.89 7.82 1.33
N ASN A 341 34.84 8.24 0.07
CA ASN A 341 35.48 9.49 -0.37
C ASN A 341 34.79 10.73 0.23
N GLU A 342 33.45 10.73 0.34
CA GLU A 342 32.69 11.77 1.04
C GLU A 342 33.15 11.88 2.51
N GLN A 343 33.31 10.75 3.21
CA GLN A 343 33.79 10.71 4.59
C GLN A 343 35.25 11.16 4.74
N ALA A 344 36.12 10.81 3.78
CA ALA A 344 37.52 11.23 3.78
C ALA A 344 37.66 12.75 3.58
N VAL A 345 36.87 13.34 2.67
CA VAL A 345 36.85 14.80 2.47
C VAL A 345 36.32 15.51 3.72
N GLU A 346 35.32 14.96 4.39
CA GLU A 346 34.79 15.52 5.63
C GLU A 346 35.83 15.46 6.77
N SER A 347 36.57 14.36 6.92
CA SER A 347 37.65 14.28 7.92
C SER A 347 38.81 15.24 7.64
N ASP A 348 39.13 15.50 6.37
CA ASP A 348 40.19 16.42 5.98
C ASP A 348 39.79 17.89 6.12
N SER A 349 38.48 18.18 6.17
CA SER A 349 37.93 19.53 6.37
C SER A 349 37.88 19.97 7.84
N ILE A 350 38.19 19.07 8.79
CA ILE A 350 38.23 19.39 10.21
C ILE A 350 39.50 20.23 10.47
N ASP A 351 39.32 21.53 10.67
CA ASP A 351 40.42 22.45 11.01
C ASP A 351 41.18 21.91 12.26
N PRO A 352 42.50 21.68 12.18
CA PRO A 352 43.31 21.22 13.31
C PRO A 352 43.26 22.15 14.53
N LYS A 353 42.74 23.38 14.41
CA LYS A 353 42.45 24.25 15.56
C LYS A 353 41.29 23.73 16.42
N ASN A 354 40.23 23.19 15.82
CA ASN A 354 39.08 22.64 16.57
C ASN A 354 39.43 21.34 17.31
N LEU A 355 40.36 20.53 16.77
CA LEU A 355 40.88 19.33 17.44
C LEU A 355 41.69 19.65 18.71
N ARG A 356 42.30 20.84 18.81
CA ARG A 356 43.03 21.28 20.01
C ARG A 356 42.12 21.77 21.12
N GLU A 357 40.93 22.28 20.79
CA GLU A 357 39.95 22.68 21.79
C GLU A 357 39.26 21.47 22.42
N ILE A 358 38.90 20.46 21.62
CA ILE A 358 38.31 19.21 22.14
C ILE A 358 39.27 18.50 23.10
N ARG A 359 40.57 18.48 22.77
CA ARG A 359 41.61 17.83 23.60
C ARG A 359 42.01 18.63 24.85
N ARG A 360 41.48 19.85 25.06
CA ARG A 360 41.66 20.63 26.29
C ARG A 360 40.51 20.48 27.28
N VAL A 361 39.39 19.88 26.86
CA VAL A 361 38.16 19.75 27.66
C VAL A 361 37.92 18.30 28.10
N SER A 362 38.57 17.31 27.47
CA SER A 362 38.82 15.97 28.00
C SER A 362 40.07 15.95 28.87
#